data_AF-A0A354GH45-F1
#
_entry.id   AF-A0A354GH45-F1
#
_cell.length_a   1.000
_cell.length_b   1.000
_cell.length_c   1.000
_cell.angle_alpha   90.00
_cell.angle_beta   90.00
_cell.angle_gamma   90.00
#
_symmetry.space_group_name_H-M   'P 1'
#
loop_
_entity.id
_entity.type
_entity.pdbx_description
1 polymer ?
#
loop_
_entity_poly.entity_id
_entity_poly.type
_entity_poly.pdbx_seq_one_letter_code
_entity_poly.pdbx_strand_id
1 'polypeptide(L)' 'MEFEDTFSLDHLLFTERRCRTCGITKDLLSEFYRTRNNRTTPSAYSYECKVCTKIRVKSKRRKNKPELYPDW' A
#
# COMPACT_ATOMS: atom_id res chain seq x y z
N MET A 1 -14.71 -27.33 7.42
CA MET A 1 -13.71 -26.46 6.77
C MET A 1 -14.45 -25.76 5.66
N GLU A 2 -14.81 -24.49 5.85
CA GLU A 2 -15.66 -23.76 4.90
C GLU A 2 -14.92 -22.48 4.49
N PHE A 3 -13.86 -22.69 3.70
CA PHE A 3 -13.01 -21.61 3.17
C PHE A 3 -13.36 -21.26 1.72
N GLU A 4 -14.41 -21.86 1.14
CA GLU A 4 -14.73 -21.69 -0.28
C GLU A 4 -15.54 -20.42 -0.60
N ASP A 5 -16.23 -19.80 0.37
CA ASP A 5 -17.10 -18.63 0.11
C ASP A 5 -16.41 -17.25 0.22
N THR A 6 -15.13 -17.20 0.64
CA THR A 6 -14.39 -15.93 0.80
C THR A 6 -13.51 -15.55 -0.42
N PHE A 7 -13.58 -16.34 -1.50
CA PHE A 7 -12.93 -16.04 -2.78
C PHE A 7 -13.87 -15.36 -3.79
N SER A 8 -15.07 -14.98 -3.36
CA SER A 8 -16.10 -14.39 -4.21
C SER A 8 -15.67 -13.03 -4.77
N LEU A 9 -15.23 -13.06 -6.04
CA LEU A 9 -15.34 -11.98 -7.03
C LEU A 9 -14.33 -10.81 -6.99
N ASP A 10 -13.45 -10.70 -5.99
CA ASP A 10 -12.44 -9.61 -5.98
C ASP A 10 -11.41 -9.74 -7.13
N HIS A 11 -11.16 -10.94 -7.64
CA HIS A 11 -10.24 -11.18 -8.77
C HIS A 11 -10.84 -10.85 -10.16
N LEU A 12 -12.16 -10.59 -10.26
CA LEU A 12 -12.83 -10.26 -11.53
C LEU A 12 -12.92 -8.75 -11.79
N LEU A 13 -12.56 -7.91 -10.82
CA LEU A 13 -12.53 -6.47 -10.96
C LEU A 13 -11.09 -6.01 -11.20
N PHE A 14 -10.66 -6.04 -12.47
CA PHE A 14 -9.40 -5.42 -12.91
C PHE A 14 -9.44 -3.91 -12.68
N THR A 15 -9.14 -3.51 -11.45
CA THR A 15 -9.08 -2.12 -11.03
C THR A 15 -7.62 -1.71 -11.07
N GLU A 16 -7.21 -1.10 -12.17
CA GLU A 16 -5.87 -0.55 -12.28
C GLU A 16 -5.85 0.92 -11.84
N ARG A 17 -4.75 1.35 -11.22
CA ARG A 17 -4.53 2.74 -10.84
C ARG A 17 -3.09 3.17 -11.12
N ARG A 18 -2.92 4.38 -11.64
CA ARG A 18 -1.63 5.05 -11.74
C ARG A 18 -1.19 5.56 -10.36
N CYS A 19 -0.03 5.11 -9.88
CA CYS A 19 0.56 5.61 -8.64
C CYS A 19 0.93 7.09 -8.77
N ARG A 20 0.58 7.93 -7.79
CA ARG A 20 0.90 9.37 -7.79
C ARG A 20 2.41 9.65 -7.67
N THR A 21 3.17 8.76 -7.06
CA THR A 21 4.61 8.97 -6.78
C THR A 21 5.51 8.48 -7.92
N CYS A 22 5.32 7.24 -8.40
CA CYS A 22 6.15 6.67 -9.47
C CYS A 22 5.52 6.76 -10.87
N GLY A 23 4.24 7.10 -10.98
CA GLY A 23 3.56 7.25 -12.27
C GLY A 23 3.25 5.95 -13.02
N ILE A 24 3.53 4.78 -12.43
CA ILE A 24 3.29 3.45 -13.04
C ILE A 24 1.86 3.00 -12.75
N THR A 25 1.18 2.44 -13.74
CA THR A 25 -0.12 1.75 -13.59
C THR A 25 0.09 0.39 -12.97
N LYS A 26 -0.69 0.11 -11.92
CA LYS A 26 -0.56 -1.10 -11.12
C LYS A 26 -1.94 -1.57 -10.70
N ASP A 27 -2.05 -2.85 -10.37
CA ASP A 27 -3.27 -3.43 -9.83
C ASP A 27 -3.59 -2.89 -8.43
N LEU A 28 -4.83 -2.45 -8.22
CA LEU A 28 -5.26 -1.74 -7.00
C LEU A 28 -5.27 -2.65 -5.77
N LEU A 29 -5.69 -3.92 -5.94
CA LEU A 29 -5.82 -4.89 -4.86
C LEU A 29 -4.45 -5.35 -4.35
N SER A 30 -3.54 -5.70 -5.26
CA SER A 30 -2.22 -6.23 -4.91
C SER A 30 -1.21 -5.13 -4.53
N GLU A 31 -1.17 -4.01 -5.25
CA GLU A 31 -0.06 -3.06 -5.16
C GLU A 31 -0.34 -1.82 -4.28
N PHE A 32 -1.57 -1.63 -3.79
CA PHE A 32 -1.93 -0.48 -2.94
C PHE A 32 -2.44 -0.89 -1.56
N TYR A 33 -2.23 -0.03 -0.57
CA TYR A 33 -2.79 -0.24 0.77
C TYR A 33 -4.26 0.19 0.82
N ARG A 34 -5.13 -0.64 1.39
CA ARG A 34 -6.50 -0.27 1.73
C ARG A 34 -6.50 0.56 3.02
N THR A 35 -6.98 1.80 2.96
CA THR A 35 -6.99 2.73 4.11
C THR A 35 -8.28 2.68 4.90
N ARG A 36 -9.40 2.27 4.28
CA ARG A 36 -10.71 2.16 4.93
C ARG A 36 -11.28 0.76 4.74
N ASN A 37 -11.51 0.05 5.84
CA ASN A 37 -11.99 -1.33 5.81
C ASN A 37 -13.48 -1.43 5.39
N ASN A 38 -14.31 -0.46 5.77
CA ASN A 38 -15.76 -0.49 5.55
C ASN A 38 -16.21 -0.04 4.14
N ARG A 39 -15.28 0.19 3.20
CA ARG A 39 -15.62 0.66 1.84
C ARG A 39 -14.94 -0.22 0.79
N THR A 40 -15.69 -0.63 -0.23
CA THR A 40 -15.21 -1.41 -1.38
C THR A 40 -14.90 -0.50 -2.59
N THR A 41 -15.15 0.81 -2.47
CA THR A 41 -14.88 1.78 -3.53
C THR A 41 -13.37 1.90 -3.81
N PRO A 42 -12.94 2.19 -5.05
CA PRO A 42 -11.53 2.43 -5.37
C PRO A 42 -10.88 3.54 -4.54
N SER A 43 -11.67 4.53 -4.08
CA SER A 43 -11.20 5.59 -3.19
C SER A 43 -10.84 5.12 -1.76
N ALA A 44 -11.18 3.89 -1.39
CA ALA A 44 -10.79 3.27 -0.13
C ALA A 44 -9.32 2.80 -0.12
N TYR A 45 -8.67 2.77 -1.29
CA TYR A 45 -7.27 2.46 -1.46
C TYR A 45 -6.43 3.73 -1.56
N SER A 46 -5.18 3.64 -1.11
CA SER A 46 -4.17 4.70 -1.23
C SER A 46 -3.94 5.10 -2.70
N TYR A 47 -3.52 6.35 -2.91
CA TYR A 47 -3.04 6.83 -4.22
C TYR A 47 -1.53 6.62 -4.42
N GLU A 48 -0.84 6.17 -3.38
CA GLU A 48 0.57 5.79 -3.39
C GLU A 48 0.70 4.26 -3.28
N CYS A 49 1.47 3.63 -4.17
CA CYS A 49 1.68 2.18 -4.13
C CYS A 49 2.51 1.76 -2.92
N LYS A 50 2.44 0.47 -2.56
CA LYS A 50 3.14 -0.12 -1.41
C LYS A 50 4.64 0.13 -1.47
N VAL A 51 5.24 0.02 -2.66
CA VAL A 51 6.68 0.24 -2.88
C VAL A 51 7.09 1.69 -2.55
N CYS A 52 6.40 2.68 -3.13
CA CYS A 52 6.66 4.09 -2.87
C CYS A 52 6.47 4.43 -1.39
N THR A 53 5.42 3.88 -0.77
CA THR A 53 5.16 4.06 0.67
C THR A 53 6.31 3.51 1.53
N LYS A 54 6.80 2.30 1.24
CA LYS A 54 7.95 1.69 1.95
C LYS A 54 9.21 2.56 1.82
N ILE A 55 9.50 3.05 0.62
CA ILE A 55 10.64 3.95 0.36
C ILE A 55 10.50 5.25 1.18
N ARG A 56 9.33 5.90 1.14
CA ARG A 56 9.04 7.13 1.89
C ARG A 56 9.16 6.95 3.40
N VAL A 57 8.63 5.85 3.93
CA VAL A 57 8.74 5.55 5.38
C VAL A 57 10.20 5.27 5.76
N LYS A 58 10.93 4.48 4.96
CA LYS A 58 12.34 4.16 5.23
C LYS A 58 13.22 5.41 5.16
N SER A 59 13.00 6.31 4.19
CA SER A 59 13.75 7.56 4.08
C SER A 59 13.45 8.50 5.25
N LYS A 60 12.19 8.64 5.66
CA LYS A 60 11.80 9.44 6.84
C LYS A 60 12.44 8.92 8.12
N ARG A 61 12.43 7.59 8.34
CA ARG A 61 13.05 6.97 9.52
C ARG A 61 14.58 7.14 9.54
N ARG A 62 15.25 7.08 8.39
CA ARG A 62 16.70 7.33 8.30
C ARG A 62 17.07 8.77 8.67
N LYS A 63 16.28 9.76 8.24
CA LYS A 63 16.50 11.18 8.58
C LYS A 63 16.33 11.47 10.07
N ASN A 64 15.43 10.76 10.73
CA ASN A 64 15.10 10.97 12.14
C ASN A 64 15.91 10.07 13.09
N LYS A 65 16.99 9.42 12.63
CA LYS A 65 17.88 8.74 13.56
C LYS A 65 18.66 9.80 14.32
N PRO A 66 18.52 9.90 15.65
CA PRO A 66 19.49 10.65 16.42
C PRO A 66 20.87 10.04 16.13
N GLU A 67 21.88 10.88 15.90
CA GLU A 67 23.26 10.42 15.98
C GLU A 67 23.42 9.82 17.36
N LEU A 68 23.56 8.50 17.41
CA LEU A 68 23.83 7.78 18.65
C LEU A 68 25.13 8.38 19.19
N TYR A 69 25.04 9.05 20.35
CA TYR A 69 26.22 9.47 21.06
C TYR A 69 27.06 8.22 21.33
N PRO A 70 28.36 8.24 21.03
CA PRO A 70 29.23 7.13 21.36
C PRO A 70 29.11 6.80 22.85
N ASP A 71 28.74 5.57 23.16
CA ASP A 71 28.60 5.04 24.52
C ASP A 71 29.99 4.82 25.15
N TRP A 72 30.83 5.87 25.22
CA TRP A 72 32.09 5.90 25.99
C TRP A 72 31.89 6.58 27.34
#